data_AF-A0AAE4TP24-F1
#
_entry.id   AF-A0AAE4TP24-F1
#
_cell.length_a   1.000
_cell.length_b   1.000
_cell.length_c   1.000
_cell.angle_alpha   90.00
_cell.angle_beta   90.00
_cell.angle_gamma   90.00
#
_symmetry.space_group_name_H-M   'P 1'
#
loop_
_entity.id
_entity.type
_entity.pdbx_description
1 polymer ?
#
loop_
_entity_poly.entity_id
_entity_poly.type
_entity_poly.pdbx_seq_one_letter_code
_entity_poly.pdbx_strand_id
1 'polypeptide(L)'
;MKSIEKIVDELTADNLEERKAVLKNHILLMKYGMEHHELKEEEMTEILKWVQGRDQLRKDVPELRDLHLIKKFQAVLDEFIHSIISNGYVEDAVEILESLLKSMGAVAHIVKIMFVGKMKVNRNSLEMVEVLKRECYNLMEQRAVVGLHAQIFHVLGFVHSIQFDLEERSQEHGRVVVGLLTDFKTDELKSVKQFQTEDHIPEVKSMVSKRYGIELQRRIYMWKSLTFIFTSPYALEKMYKEMYAENDKMEKEQKEK
;
A
#
# COMPACT_ATOMS: atom_id res chain seq x y z
N MET A 1 0.78 6.34 -38.60
CA MET A 1 1.11 7.44 -37.65
C MET A 1 2.62 7.68 -37.51
N LYS A 2 3.06 8.93 -37.28
CA LYS A 2 4.49 9.33 -37.12
C LYS A 2 5.02 8.96 -35.71
N SER A 3 6.33 8.79 -35.53
CA SER A 3 6.91 8.56 -34.19
C SER A 3 6.73 9.80 -33.30
N ILE A 4 6.74 9.62 -31.97
CA ILE A 4 6.63 10.74 -31.01
C ILE A 4 7.67 11.81 -31.31
N GLU A 5 8.91 11.42 -31.57
CA GLU A 5 10.01 12.32 -31.97
C GLU A 5 9.65 13.13 -33.22
N LYS A 6 9.16 12.49 -34.28
CA LYS A 6 8.73 13.18 -35.51
C LYS A 6 7.52 14.10 -35.29
N ILE A 7 6.62 13.75 -34.37
CA ILE A 7 5.47 14.60 -34.03
C ILE A 7 5.95 15.86 -33.29
N VAL A 8 6.95 15.72 -32.43
CA VAL A 8 7.56 16.84 -31.71
C VAL A 8 8.38 17.73 -32.65
N ASP A 9 9.16 17.14 -33.55
CA ASP A 9 10.00 17.87 -34.51
C ASP A 9 9.19 18.68 -35.53
N GLU A 10 7.95 18.28 -35.79
CA GLU A 10 7.05 18.95 -36.75
C GLU A 10 6.05 19.92 -36.08
N LEU A 11 6.21 20.20 -34.78
CA LEU A 11 5.34 21.16 -34.07
C LEU A 11 5.52 22.57 -34.61
N THR A 12 4.43 23.16 -35.07
CA THR A 12 4.33 24.57 -35.47
C THR A 12 3.18 25.25 -34.72
N ALA A 13 3.15 26.58 -34.72
CA ALA A 13 2.04 27.34 -34.13
C ALA A 13 0.69 26.97 -34.75
N ASP A 14 0.67 26.66 -36.05
CA ASP A 14 -0.54 26.36 -36.82
C ASP A 14 -1.08 24.95 -36.59
N ASN A 15 -0.24 24.00 -36.17
CA ASN A 15 -0.63 22.59 -35.97
C ASN A 15 -0.60 22.12 -34.50
N LEU A 16 -0.34 23.05 -33.58
CA LEU A 16 -0.07 22.76 -32.17
C LEU A 16 -1.18 21.93 -31.51
N GLU A 17 -2.45 22.35 -31.63
CA GLU A 17 -3.56 21.68 -30.94
C GLU A 17 -3.88 20.30 -31.55
N GLU A 18 -3.75 20.15 -32.87
CA GLU A 18 -3.90 18.85 -33.54
C GLU A 18 -2.79 17.88 -33.09
N ARG A 19 -1.52 18.30 -33.18
CA ARG A 19 -0.36 17.48 -32.78
C ARG A 19 -0.37 17.13 -31.30
N LYS A 20 -0.83 18.05 -30.45
CA LYS A 20 -1.02 17.83 -29.00
C LYS A 20 -2.09 16.78 -28.71
N ALA A 21 -3.20 16.75 -29.45
CA ALA A 21 -4.20 15.71 -29.32
C ALA A 21 -3.63 14.33 -29.71
N VAL A 22 -2.86 14.28 -30.79
CA VAL A 22 -2.17 13.06 -31.25
C VAL A 22 -1.15 12.57 -30.20
N LEU A 23 -0.34 13.48 -29.63
CA LEU A 23 0.60 13.16 -28.53
C LEU A 23 -0.10 12.62 -27.28
N LYS A 24 -1.26 13.19 -26.89
CA LYS A 24 -2.05 12.67 -25.76
C LYS A 24 -2.50 11.23 -26.00
N ASN A 25 -2.91 10.91 -27.22
CA ASN A 25 -3.31 9.55 -27.59
C ASN A 25 -2.12 8.57 -27.55
N HIS A 26 -0.94 8.99 -28.02
CA HIS A 26 0.30 8.21 -27.89
C HIS A 26 0.63 7.91 -26.42
N ILE A 27 0.63 8.93 -25.57
CA ILE A 27 0.89 8.79 -24.13
C ILE A 27 -0.14 7.85 -23.49
N LEU A 28 -1.41 7.94 -23.92
CA LEU A 28 -2.46 7.07 -23.42
C LEU A 28 -2.19 5.61 -23.78
N LEU A 29 -1.87 5.29 -25.04
CA LEU A 29 -1.54 3.92 -25.46
C LEU A 29 -0.32 3.37 -24.72
N MET A 30 0.74 4.17 -24.56
CA MET A 30 1.92 3.80 -23.78
C MET A 30 1.58 3.48 -22.31
N LYS A 31 0.65 4.22 -21.68
CA LYS A 31 0.20 3.91 -20.31
C LYS A 31 -0.44 2.53 -20.18
N TYR A 32 -1.00 2.00 -21.26
CA TYR A 32 -1.58 0.66 -21.31
C TYR A 32 -0.59 -0.41 -21.79
N GLY A 33 0.70 -0.07 -21.96
CA GLY A 33 1.72 -0.99 -22.43
C GLY A 33 1.57 -1.40 -23.89
N MET A 34 0.79 -0.64 -24.67
CA MET A 34 0.62 -0.88 -26.11
C MET A 34 1.59 0.00 -26.87
N GLU A 35 2.68 -0.61 -27.36
CA GLU A 35 3.67 0.10 -28.16
C GLU A 35 3.24 0.17 -29.63
N HIS A 36 3.56 1.28 -30.29
CA HIS A 36 3.08 1.60 -31.65
C HIS A 36 3.50 0.60 -32.73
N HIS A 37 4.52 -0.21 -32.48
CA HIS A 37 5.01 -1.18 -33.45
C HIS A 37 4.15 -2.45 -33.53
N GLU A 38 3.15 -2.60 -32.64
CA GLU A 38 2.32 -3.79 -32.55
C GLU A 38 0.93 -3.65 -33.21
N LEU A 39 0.50 -2.43 -33.59
CA LEU A 39 -0.89 -2.14 -33.96
C LEU A 39 -1.04 -1.29 -35.22
N LYS A 40 -2.05 -1.60 -36.05
CA LYS A 40 -2.47 -0.78 -37.19
C LYS A 40 -3.24 0.47 -36.73
N GLU A 41 -3.33 1.47 -37.59
CA GLU A 41 -3.95 2.78 -37.27
C GLU A 41 -5.44 2.68 -36.92
N GLU A 42 -6.15 1.79 -37.60
CA GLU A 42 -7.56 1.48 -37.33
C GLU A 42 -7.75 0.81 -35.96
N GLU A 43 -6.90 -0.18 -35.65
CA GLU A 43 -6.89 -0.89 -34.36
C GLU A 43 -6.58 0.06 -33.20
N MET A 44 -5.59 0.94 -33.37
CA MET A 44 -5.26 1.98 -32.39
C MET A 44 -6.44 2.94 -32.15
N THR A 45 -7.18 3.30 -33.20
CA THR A 45 -8.33 4.20 -33.09
C THR A 45 -9.49 3.56 -32.33
N GLU A 46 -9.78 2.27 -32.58
CA GLU A 46 -10.78 1.53 -31.82
C GLU A 46 -10.38 1.36 -30.35
N ILE A 47 -9.12 1.03 -30.08
CA ILE A 47 -8.58 0.91 -28.73
C ILE A 47 -8.71 2.24 -27.98
N LEU A 48 -8.33 3.35 -28.62
CA LEU A 48 -8.45 4.68 -28.02
C LEU A 48 -9.90 5.03 -27.70
N LYS A 49 -10.85 4.76 -28.62
CA LYS A 49 -12.28 4.95 -28.35
C LYS A 49 -12.74 4.11 -27.16
N TRP A 50 -12.30 2.86 -27.07
CA TRP A 50 -12.64 1.98 -25.96
C TRP A 50 -12.06 2.46 -24.62
N VAL A 51 -10.79 2.85 -24.61
CA VAL A 51 -10.10 3.39 -23.42
C VAL A 51 -10.78 4.67 -22.95
N GLN A 52 -11.04 5.61 -23.86
CA GLN A 52 -11.71 6.87 -23.54
C GLN A 52 -13.15 6.64 -23.08
N GLY A 53 -13.88 5.71 -23.71
CA GLY A 53 -15.21 5.30 -23.28
C GLY A 53 -15.21 4.72 -21.87
N ARG A 54 -14.20 3.91 -21.51
CA ARG A 54 -14.02 3.41 -20.14
C ARG A 54 -13.69 4.51 -19.13
N ASP A 55 -12.84 5.45 -19.48
CA ASP A 55 -12.51 6.58 -18.61
C ASP A 55 -13.71 7.51 -18.42
N GLN A 56 -14.55 7.65 -19.44
CA GLN A 56 -15.82 8.38 -19.35
C GLN A 56 -16.82 7.62 -18.45
N LEU A 57 -17.02 6.32 -18.67
CA LEU A 57 -17.84 5.47 -17.80
C LEU A 57 -17.40 5.56 -16.33
N ARG A 58 -16.10 5.59 -16.06
CA ARG A 58 -15.57 5.79 -14.69
C ARG A 58 -15.91 7.15 -14.08
N LYS A 59 -15.99 8.20 -14.89
CA LYS A 59 -16.41 9.53 -14.40
C LYS A 59 -17.91 9.54 -14.12
N ASP A 60 -18.67 8.80 -14.92
CA ASP A 60 -20.13 8.78 -14.88
C ASP A 60 -20.69 7.79 -13.85
N VAL A 61 -19.87 6.84 -13.36
CA VAL A 61 -20.23 5.82 -12.37
C VAL A 61 -19.37 5.98 -11.11
N PRO A 62 -19.83 6.76 -10.11
CA PRO A 62 -19.11 7.02 -8.85
C PRO A 62 -18.62 5.75 -8.14
N GLU A 63 -19.36 4.65 -8.24
CA GLU A 63 -19.07 3.34 -7.64
C GLU A 63 -17.76 2.74 -8.15
N LEU A 64 -17.35 3.09 -9.38
CA LEU A 64 -16.06 2.68 -9.96
C LEU A 64 -14.92 3.62 -9.57
N ARG A 65 -15.22 4.82 -9.07
CA ARG A 65 -14.26 5.86 -8.68
C ARG A 65 -13.96 5.85 -7.18
N ASP A 66 -14.98 5.60 -6.37
CA ASP A 66 -14.87 5.78 -4.94
C ASP A 66 -13.97 4.71 -4.31
N LEU A 67 -12.98 5.18 -3.56
CA LEU A 67 -11.91 4.37 -2.95
C LEU A 67 -12.40 3.59 -1.72
N HIS A 68 -13.67 3.14 -1.70
CA HIS A 68 -14.34 2.53 -0.55
C HIS A 68 -13.55 1.38 0.09
N LEU A 69 -13.03 0.45 -0.72
CA LEU A 69 -12.27 -0.69 -0.19
C LEU A 69 -10.95 -0.23 0.41
N ILE A 70 -10.27 0.71 -0.25
CA ILE A 70 -9.04 1.31 0.26
C ILE A 70 -9.31 2.06 1.55
N LYS A 71 -10.38 2.85 1.64
CA LYS A 71 -10.76 3.57 2.87
C LYS A 71 -11.10 2.63 4.02
N LYS A 72 -11.84 1.54 3.76
CA LYS A 72 -12.08 0.50 4.77
C LYS A 72 -10.77 -0.17 5.20
N PHE A 73 -9.85 -0.46 4.26
CA PHE A 73 -8.55 -1.02 4.58
C PHE A 73 -7.67 -0.05 5.39
N GLN A 74 -7.68 1.25 5.06
CA GLN A 74 -6.96 2.29 5.81
C GLN A 74 -7.42 2.32 7.28
N ALA A 75 -8.73 2.21 7.54
CA ALA A 75 -9.28 2.13 8.89
C ALA A 75 -8.84 0.86 9.65
N VAL A 76 -8.85 -0.30 8.98
CA VAL A 76 -8.32 -1.55 9.56
C VAL A 76 -6.83 -1.43 9.89
N LEU A 77 -6.06 -0.80 9.01
CA LEU A 77 -4.63 -0.57 9.23
C LEU A 77 -4.40 0.41 10.39
N ASP A 78 -5.19 1.49 10.50
CA ASP A 78 -5.13 2.42 11.63
C ASP A 78 -5.36 1.70 12.96
N GLU A 79 -6.41 0.87 13.04
CA GLU A 79 -6.72 0.10 14.26
C GLU A 79 -5.58 -0.86 14.62
N PHE A 80 -5.02 -1.55 13.63
CA PHE A 80 -3.91 -2.47 13.83
C PHE A 80 -2.64 -1.77 14.30
N ILE A 81 -2.25 -0.67 13.65
CA ILE A 81 -1.06 0.11 13.99
C ILE A 81 -1.21 0.75 15.38
N HIS A 82 -2.39 1.30 15.68
CA HIS A 82 -2.69 1.86 17.00
C HIS A 82 -2.56 0.83 18.12
N SER A 83 -3.04 -0.40 17.89
CA SER A 83 -2.91 -1.51 18.82
C SER A 83 -1.46 -1.88 19.11
N ILE A 84 -0.59 -1.90 18.08
CA ILE A 84 0.84 -2.17 18.25
C ILE A 84 1.52 -1.07 19.07
N ILE A 85 1.25 0.20 18.73
CA ILE A 85 1.78 1.36 19.46
C ILE A 85 1.34 1.34 20.93
N SER A 86 0.05 1.08 21.19
CA SER A 86 -0.51 1.08 22.54
C SER A 86 0.07 -0.01 23.43
N ASN A 87 0.63 -1.07 22.84
CA ASN A 87 1.36 -2.12 23.57
C ASN A 87 2.87 -1.82 23.72
N GLY A 88 3.34 -0.64 23.28
CA GLY A 88 4.72 -0.18 23.47
C GLY A 88 5.67 -0.50 22.32
N TYR A 89 5.18 -0.93 21.17
CA TYR A 89 5.99 -1.44 20.05
C TYR A 89 6.04 -0.48 18.86
N VAL A 90 6.43 0.77 19.10
CA VAL A 90 6.45 1.83 18.06
C VAL A 90 7.37 1.47 16.88
N GLU A 91 8.53 0.87 17.14
CA GLU A 91 9.45 0.41 16.10
C GLU A 91 8.80 -0.62 15.17
N ASP A 92 8.08 -1.60 15.73
CA ASP A 92 7.39 -2.61 14.92
C ASP A 92 6.30 -1.99 14.05
N ALA A 93 5.60 -0.97 14.55
CA ALA A 93 4.62 -0.22 13.75
C ALA A 93 5.29 0.50 12.57
N VAL A 94 6.45 1.12 12.80
CA VAL A 94 7.27 1.73 11.74
C VAL A 94 7.69 0.68 10.71
N GLU A 95 8.18 -0.46 11.15
CA GLU A 95 8.64 -1.52 10.26
C GLU A 95 7.50 -2.11 9.41
N ILE A 96 6.31 -2.29 9.96
CA ILE A 96 5.14 -2.76 9.21
C ILE A 96 4.76 -1.76 8.11
N LEU A 97 4.79 -0.46 8.41
CA LEU A 97 4.51 0.58 7.41
C LEU A 97 5.61 0.65 6.35
N GLU A 98 6.88 0.51 6.73
CA GLU A 98 7.99 0.40 5.77
C GLU A 98 7.83 -0.82 4.86
N SER A 99 7.50 -1.99 5.42
CA SER A 99 7.22 -3.22 4.66
C SER A 99 6.09 -3.02 3.66
N LEU A 100 5.03 -2.33 4.06
CA LEU A 100 3.91 -2.03 3.18
C LEU A 100 4.30 -1.07 2.04
N LEU A 101 5.13 -0.06 2.31
CA LEU A 101 5.71 0.78 1.27
C LEU A 101 6.63 -0.01 0.32
N LYS A 102 7.43 -0.95 0.86
CA LYS A 102 8.30 -1.85 0.09
C LYS A 102 7.51 -2.79 -0.80
N SER A 103 6.39 -3.36 -0.32
CA SER A 103 5.50 -4.20 -1.13
C SER A 103 4.83 -3.41 -2.26
N MET A 104 4.68 -2.10 -2.06
CA MET A 104 4.33 -1.16 -3.12
C MET A 104 5.52 -0.81 -4.03
N GLY A 105 6.75 -1.24 -3.79
CA GLY A 105 7.90 -0.83 -4.60
C GLY A 105 8.31 0.63 -4.37
N ALA A 106 7.93 1.21 -3.23
CA ALA A 106 8.21 2.60 -2.88
C ALA A 106 9.51 2.78 -2.08
N VAL A 107 10.52 1.94 -2.32
CA VAL A 107 11.82 1.98 -1.62
C VAL A 107 12.47 3.36 -1.73
N ALA A 108 12.43 3.98 -2.91
CA ALA A 108 12.96 5.32 -3.11
C ALA A 108 12.21 6.39 -2.30
N HIS A 109 10.91 6.21 -2.04
CA HIS A 109 10.13 7.12 -1.21
C HIS A 109 10.55 7.00 0.26
N ILE A 110 10.76 5.77 0.75
CA ILE A 110 11.30 5.52 2.10
C ILE A 110 12.66 6.21 2.26
N VAL A 111 13.57 6.03 1.31
CA VAL A 111 14.90 6.68 1.33
C VAL A 111 14.78 8.20 1.34
N LYS A 112 13.87 8.78 0.54
CA LYS A 112 13.65 10.23 0.53
C LYS A 112 13.14 10.75 1.88
N ILE A 113 12.18 10.06 2.48
CA ILE A 113 11.64 10.39 3.80
C ILE A 113 12.76 10.36 4.85
N MET A 114 13.58 9.30 4.84
CA MET A 114 14.62 9.09 5.84
C MET A 114 15.85 10.00 5.67
N PHE A 115 16.26 10.32 4.43
CA PHE A 115 17.58 10.91 4.17
C PHE A 115 17.57 12.25 3.44
N VAL A 116 16.54 12.55 2.64
CA VAL A 116 16.54 13.72 1.74
C VAL A 116 15.74 14.89 2.34
N GLY A 117 14.77 14.61 3.21
CA GLY A 117 13.83 15.61 3.73
C GLY A 117 14.31 16.52 4.87
N LYS A 118 15.57 16.46 5.33
CA LYS A 118 16.01 17.10 6.60
C LYS A 118 15.14 16.73 7.83
N MET A 119 14.35 15.65 7.75
CA MET A 119 13.61 15.16 8.91
C MET A 119 14.62 14.62 9.92
N LYS A 120 14.91 15.41 10.96
CA LYS A 120 15.59 14.95 12.19
C LYS A 120 14.64 14.10 13.05
N VAL A 121 13.75 13.37 12.42
CA VAL A 121 12.74 12.58 13.11
C VAL A 121 13.41 11.29 13.53
N ASN A 122 13.37 10.98 14.82
CA ASN A 122 13.82 9.69 15.30
C ASN A 122 13.01 8.60 14.57
N ARG A 123 13.70 7.63 13.93
CA ARG A 123 13.05 6.53 13.21
C ARG A 123 12.02 5.84 14.09
N ASN A 124 12.32 5.64 15.36
CA ASN A 124 11.47 4.90 16.30
C ASN A 124 10.57 5.87 17.07
N SER A 125 9.79 6.69 16.36
CA SER A 125 8.91 7.70 16.95
C SER A 125 7.50 7.68 16.35
N LEU A 126 6.54 8.22 17.11
CA LEU A 126 5.16 8.40 16.63
C LEU A 126 5.08 9.35 15.43
N GLU A 127 5.97 10.33 15.36
CA GLU A 127 6.07 11.23 14.20
C GLU A 127 6.44 10.45 12.93
N MET A 128 7.40 9.51 13.03
CA MET A 128 7.75 8.64 11.90
C MET A 128 6.57 7.75 11.47
N VAL A 129 5.82 7.20 12.43
CA VAL A 129 4.61 6.40 12.13
C VAL A 129 3.62 7.22 11.29
N GLU A 130 3.32 8.45 11.70
CA GLU A 130 2.37 9.30 10.97
C GLU A 130 2.87 9.68 9.56
N VAL A 131 4.17 9.95 9.41
CA VAL A 131 4.76 10.24 8.09
C VAL A 131 4.65 9.04 7.15
N LEU A 132 5.04 7.84 7.60
CA LEU A 132 4.97 6.62 6.80
C LEU A 132 3.53 6.23 6.50
N LYS A 133 2.63 6.36 7.47
CA LYS A 133 1.21 6.06 7.31
C LYS A 133 0.56 6.94 6.24
N ARG A 134 0.83 8.24 6.27
CA ARG A 134 0.36 9.17 5.23
C ARG A 134 0.89 8.78 3.85
N GLU A 135 2.15 8.38 3.76
CA GLU A 135 2.74 7.96 2.48
C GLU A 135 2.11 6.66 1.97
N CYS A 136 1.88 5.68 2.86
CA CYS A 136 1.12 4.48 2.55
C CYS A 136 -0.24 4.83 1.93
N TYR A 137 -1.00 5.71 2.58
CA TYR A 137 -2.33 6.09 2.13
C TYR A 137 -2.32 6.76 0.77
N ASN A 138 -1.41 7.73 0.55
CA ASN A 138 -1.26 8.38 -0.73
C ASN A 138 -1.00 7.38 -1.86
N LEU A 139 -0.09 6.43 -1.65
CA LEU A 139 0.26 5.44 -2.68
C LEU A 139 -0.85 4.40 -2.92
N MET A 140 -1.55 3.98 -1.86
CA MET A 140 -2.71 3.10 -1.98
C MET A 140 -3.80 3.73 -2.85
N GLU A 141 -4.13 4.99 -2.59
CA GLU A 141 -5.15 5.72 -3.33
C GLU A 141 -4.74 5.94 -4.79
N GLN A 142 -3.49 6.33 -5.03
CA GLN A 142 -2.96 6.50 -6.39
C GLN A 142 -3.01 5.22 -7.22
N ARG A 143 -2.71 4.06 -6.62
CA ARG A 143 -2.72 2.77 -7.33
C ARG A 143 -4.13 2.26 -7.60
N ALA A 144 -5.04 2.55 -6.68
CA ALA A 144 -6.38 2.00 -6.73
C ALA A 144 -7.38 2.89 -7.49
N VAL A 145 -6.98 4.11 -7.88
CA VAL A 145 -7.78 5.07 -8.66
C VAL A 145 -8.28 4.51 -10.01
N VAL A 146 -7.66 3.42 -10.48
CA VAL A 146 -8.03 2.72 -11.73
C VAL A 146 -9.37 1.96 -11.60
N GLY A 147 -9.87 1.77 -10.38
CA GLY A 147 -11.24 1.33 -10.10
C GLY A 147 -11.33 0.08 -9.23
N LEU A 148 -12.55 -0.46 -9.08
CA LEU A 148 -12.86 -1.52 -8.11
C LEU A 148 -11.93 -2.75 -8.19
N HIS A 149 -11.63 -3.24 -9.39
CA HIS A 149 -10.71 -4.38 -9.55
C HIS A 149 -9.30 -4.09 -9.02
N ALA A 150 -8.79 -2.87 -9.25
CA ALA A 150 -7.50 -2.45 -8.72
C ALA A 150 -7.57 -2.32 -7.19
N GLN A 151 -8.65 -1.79 -6.65
CA GLN A 151 -8.88 -1.75 -5.20
C GLN A 151 -8.87 -3.17 -4.59
N ILE A 152 -9.61 -4.12 -5.17
CA ILE A 152 -9.66 -5.53 -4.70
C ILE A 152 -8.26 -6.13 -4.73
N PHE A 153 -7.57 -6.03 -5.87
CA PHE A 153 -6.23 -6.59 -6.05
C PHE A 153 -5.25 -6.03 -5.01
N HIS A 154 -5.23 -4.71 -4.84
CA HIS A 154 -4.32 -4.06 -3.90
C HIS A 154 -4.67 -4.37 -2.45
N VAL A 155 -5.93 -4.27 -2.04
CA VAL A 155 -6.34 -4.58 -0.65
C VAL A 155 -6.00 -6.03 -0.29
N LEU A 156 -6.34 -7.00 -1.14
CA LEU A 156 -5.97 -8.39 -0.91
C LEU A 156 -4.44 -8.57 -0.84
N GLY A 157 -3.71 -7.94 -1.76
CA GLY A 157 -2.25 -7.93 -1.75
C GLY A 157 -1.69 -7.42 -0.42
N PHE A 158 -2.18 -6.27 0.08
CA PHE A 158 -1.75 -5.69 1.35
C PHE A 158 -2.09 -6.57 2.56
N VAL A 159 -3.31 -7.13 2.58
CA VAL A 159 -3.75 -8.08 3.62
C VAL A 159 -2.78 -9.25 3.72
N HIS A 160 -2.43 -9.85 2.57
CA HIS A 160 -1.53 -11.00 2.53
C HIS A 160 -0.07 -10.63 2.79
N SER A 161 0.42 -9.49 2.31
CA SER A 161 1.79 -9.04 2.60
C SER A 161 2.00 -8.83 4.09
N ILE A 162 1.10 -8.10 4.76
CA ILE A 162 1.22 -7.89 6.21
C ILE A 162 1.06 -9.22 6.96
N GLN A 163 0.13 -10.08 6.53
CA GLN A 163 -0.06 -11.40 7.14
C GLN A 163 1.22 -12.25 7.08
N PHE A 164 1.88 -12.26 5.91
CA PHE A 164 3.11 -12.99 5.69
C PHE A 164 4.23 -12.48 6.58
N ASP A 165 4.46 -11.16 6.61
CA ASP A 165 5.49 -10.54 7.47
C ASP A 165 5.27 -10.87 8.96
N LEU A 166 4.01 -10.85 9.43
CA LEU A 166 3.69 -11.19 10.81
C LEU A 166 3.96 -12.66 11.13
N GLU A 167 3.57 -13.57 10.22
CA GLU A 167 3.80 -15.01 10.37
C GLU A 167 5.29 -15.35 10.35
N GLU A 168 6.06 -14.76 9.42
CA GLU A 168 7.51 -14.91 9.33
C GLU A 168 8.19 -14.43 10.63
N ARG A 169 7.87 -13.23 11.11
CA ARG A 169 8.42 -12.69 12.38
C ARG A 169 8.11 -13.60 13.56
N SER A 170 6.90 -14.16 13.63
CA SER A 170 6.52 -15.08 14.70
C SER A 170 7.22 -16.43 14.59
N GLN A 171 7.46 -16.95 13.39
CA GLN A 171 8.16 -18.22 13.18
C GLN A 171 9.66 -18.10 13.44
N GLU A 172 10.26 -16.99 13.01
CA GLU A 172 11.70 -16.72 13.15
C GLU A 172 12.08 -16.17 14.52
N HIS A 173 11.11 -15.81 15.38
CA HIS A 173 11.35 -15.26 16.72
C HIS A 173 12.34 -16.10 17.53
N GLY A 174 12.21 -17.42 17.49
CA GLY A 174 13.13 -18.33 18.18
C GLY A 174 14.59 -18.19 17.70
N ARG A 175 14.80 -18.06 16.38
CA ARG A 175 16.13 -17.86 15.81
C ARG A 175 16.71 -16.50 16.18
N VAL A 176 15.88 -15.45 16.18
CA VAL A 176 16.29 -14.10 16.61
C VAL A 176 16.72 -14.12 18.08
N VAL A 177 15.95 -14.75 18.96
CA VAL A 177 16.29 -14.87 20.38
C VAL A 177 17.60 -15.62 20.58
N VAL A 178 17.80 -16.75 19.89
CA VAL A 178 19.08 -17.49 19.94
C VAL A 178 20.22 -16.59 19.48
N GLY A 179 20.08 -15.91 18.34
CA GLY A 179 21.11 -15.01 17.82
C GLY A 179 21.45 -13.84 18.75
N LEU A 180 20.46 -13.27 19.45
CA LEU A 180 20.69 -12.22 20.46
C LEU A 180 21.38 -12.74 21.72
N LEU A 181 21.11 -13.99 22.10
CA LEU A 181 21.71 -14.63 23.27
C LEU A 181 23.10 -15.23 22.98
N THR A 182 23.46 -15.51 21.73
CA THR A 182 24.78 -16.02 21.37
C THR A 182 25.84 -14.92 21.51
N ASP A 183 26.91 -15.20 22.26
CA ASP A 183 28.12 -14.39 22.24
C ASP A 183 28.96 -14.77 21.02
N PHE A 184 29.01 -13.89 20.02
CA PHE A 184 29.74 -14.14 18.78
C PHE A 184 31.26 -14.27 18.93
N LYS A 185 31.85 -13.88 20.08
CA LYS A 185 33.29 -14.06 20.33
C LYS A 185 33.62 -15.46 20.83
N THR A 186 32.69 -16.07 21.58
CA THR A 186 32.89 -17.35 22.25
C THR A 186 32.05 -18.47 21.64
N ASP A 187 31.07 -18.13 20.80
CA ASP A 187 30.02 -19.01 20.26
C ASP A 187 29.15 -19.65 21.35
N GLU A 188 29.19 -19.11 22.58
CA GLU A 188 28.43 -19.62 23.71
C GLU A 188 27.07 -18.93 23.86
N LEU A 189 26.04 -19.69 24.24
CA LEU A 189 24.71 -19.17 24.48
C LEU A 189 24.60 -18.58 25.90
N LYS A 190 24.36 -17.28 25.98
CA LYS A 190 24.13 -16.57 27.25
C LYS A 190 22.74 -16.86 27.79
N SER A 191 22.63 -16.89 29.12
CA SER A 191 21.33 -16.90 29.78
C SER A 191 20.59 -15.57 29.57
N VAL A 192 19.26 -15.62 29.59
CA VAL A 192 18.42 -14.40 29.55
C VAL A 192 18.81 -13.41 30.64
N LYS A 193 19.19 -13.88 31.84
CA LYS A 193 19.62 -13.01 32.94
C LYS A 193 20.91 -12.24 32.60
N GLN A 194 21.90 -12.92 32.02
CA GLN A 194 23.14 -12.28 31.58
C GLN A 194 22.85 -11.22 30.50
N PHE A 195 22.04 -11.57 29.50
CA PHE A 195 21.67 -10.63 28.44
C PHE A 195 20.94 -9.38 28.98
N GLN A 196 20.04 -9.53 29.95
CA GLN A 196 19.31 -8.40 30.54
C GLN A 196 20.22 -7.43 31.32
N THR A 197 21.35 -7.91 31.84
CA THR A 197 22.36 -7.08 32.53
C THR A 197 23.31 -6.34 31.59
N GLU A 198 23.36 -6.72 30.30
CA GLU A 198 24.18 -6.05 29.30
C GLU A 198 23.60 -4.68 28.91
N ASP A 199 24.46 -3.81 28.39
CA ASP A 199 24.05 -2.49 27.89
C ASP A 199 23.47 -2.62 26.48
N HIS A 200 22.15 -2.79 26.40
CA HIS A 200 21.37 -2.84 25.17
C HIS A 200 20.18 -1.90 25.28
N ILE A 201 19.73 -1.39 24.13
CA ILE A 201 18.52 -0.59 24.07
C ILE A 201 17.29 -1.41 24.54
N PRO A 202 16.30 -0.78 25.22
CA PRO A 202 15.14 -1.47 25.77
C PRO A 202 14.37 -2.34 24.77
N GLU A 203 14.32 -1.92 23.51
CA GLU A 203 13.64 -2.58 22.40
C GLU A 203 14.25 -3.97 22.15
N VAL A 204 15.58 -4.04 22.03
CA VAL A 204 16.33 -5.29 21.88
C VAL A 204 16.14 -6.20 23.09
N LYS A 205 16.13 -5.62 24.30
CA LYS A 205 15.84 -6.38 25.54
C LYS A 205 14.44 -6.96 25.56
N SER A 206 13.47 -6.26 24.98
CA SER A 206 12.07 -6.69 24.93
C SER A 206 11.88 -7.91 24.02
N MET A 207 12.65 -8.02 22.92
CA MET A 207 12.54 -9.11 21.95
C MET A 207 12.86 -10.49 22.54
N VAL A 208 13.74 -10.54 23.53
CA VAL A 208 14.11 -11.78 24.26
C VAL A 208 13.06 -12.19 25.29
N SER A 209 12.08 -11.32 25.58
CA SER A 209 11.06 -11.61 26.58
C SER A 209 9.98 -12.56 26.05
N LYS A 210 9.45 -13.41 26.93
CA LYS A 210 8.26 -14.23 26.65
C LYS A 210 7.05 -13.39 26.22
N ARG A 211 6.93 -12.17 26.75
CA ARG A 211 5.81 -11.26 26.43
C ARG A 211 5.83 -10.86 24.96
N TYR A 212 7.00 -10.64 24.38
CA TYR A 212 7.13 -10.32 22.97
C TYR A 212 6.67 -11.46 22.06
N GLY A 213 7.03 -12.71 22.36
CA GLY A 213 6.54 -13.87 21.60
C GLY A 213 5.01 -14.02 21.62
N ILE A 214 4.38 -13.76 22.79
CA ILE A 214 2.92 -13.75 22.91
C ILE A 214 2.32 -12.59 22.09
N GLU A 215 2.95 -11.43 22.10
CA GLU A 215 2.53 -10.27 21.33
C GLU A 215 2.56 -10.55 19.82
N LEU A 216 3.59 -11.24 19.30
CA LEU A 216 3.65 -11.62 17.89
C LEU A 216 2.45 -12.50 17.49
N GLN A 217 2.07 -13.46 18.33
CA GLN A 217 0.89 -14.30 18.11
C GLN A 217 -0.41 -13.50 18.17
N ARG A 218 -0.53 -12.57 19.13
CA ARG A 218 -1.68 -11.68 19.26
C ARG A 218 -1.88 -10.83 18.01
N ARG A 219 -0.79 -10.29 17.44
CA ARG A 219 -0.83 -9.49 16.21
C ARG A 219 -1.34 -10.30 15.01
N ILE A 220 -0.88 -11.55 14.85
CA ILE A 220 -1.39 -12.45 13.80
C ILE A 220 -2.91 -12.65 13.97
N TYR A 221 -3.35 -12.98 15.19
CA TYR A 221 -4.78 -13.19 15.46
C TYR A 221 -5.62 -11.94 15.19
N MET A 222 -5.15 -10.78 15.68
CA MET A 222 -5.83 -9.50 15.48
C MET A 222 -5.91 -9.14 14.00
N TRP A 223 -4.81 -9.27 13.25
CA TRP A 223 -4.78 -8.98 11.82
C TRP A 223 -5.80 -9.84 11.07
N LYS A 224 -5.80 -11.17 11.29
CA LYS A 224 -6.78 -12.08 10.68
C LYS A 224 -8.22 -11.69 10.99
N SER A 225 -8.48 -11.26 12.22
CA SER A 225 -9.81 -10.85 12.66
C SER A 225 -10.26 -9.56 11.97
N LEU A 226 -9.39 -8.54 11.92
CA LEU A 226 -9.69 -7.25 11.28
C LEU A 226 -9.86 -7.37 9.77
N THR A 227 -9.07 -8.23 9.13
CA THR A 227 -9.08 -8.38 7.68
C THR A 227 -10.07 -9.44 7.17
N PHE A 228 -10.81 -10.10 8.07
CA PHE A 228 -11.76 -11.15 7.70
C PHE A 228 -12.80 -10.67 6.68
N ILE A 229 -13.20 -9.39 6.76
CA ILE A 229 -14.14 -8.78 5.82
C ILE A 229 -13.63 -8.78 4.36
N PHE A 230 -12.31 -8.73 4.16
CA PHE A 230 -11.69 -8.71 2.84
C PHE A 230 -11.42 -10.11 2.29
N THR A 231 -11.27 -11.12 3.15
CA THR A 231 -10.84 -12.47 2.77
C THR A 231 -11.97 -13.49 2.74
N SER A 232 -13.10 -13.23 3.40
CA SER A 232 -14.28 -14.08 3.38
C SER A 232 -15.20 -13.72 2.21
N PRO A 233 -15.49 -14.65 1.27
CA PRO A 233 -16.39 -14.39 0.15
C PRO A 233 -17.77 -13.91 0.59
N TYR A 234 -18.29 -14.46 1.69
CA TYR A 234 -19.57 -14.07 2.25
C TYR A 234 -19.54 -12.65 2.84
N ALA A 235 -18.48 -12.30 3.58
CA ALA A 235 -18.35 -10.98 4.17
C ALA A 235 -18.13 -9.90 3.10
N LEU A 236 -17.36 -10.24 2.06
CA LEU A 236 -17.09 -9.37 0.92
C LEU A 236 -18.38 -9.06 0.14
N GLU A 237 -19.19 -10.08 -0.14
CA GLU A 237 -20.49 -9.91 -0.80
C GLU A 237 -21.44 -9.03 0.02
N LYS A 238 -21.47 -9.22 1.35
CA LYS A 238 -22.27 -8.38 2.25
C LYS A 238 -21.81 -6.93 2.24
N MET A 239 -20.50 -6.71 2.29
CA MET A 239 -19.91 -5.37 2.22
C MET A 239 -20.25 -4.67 0.90
N TYR A 240 -20.22 -5.37 -0.23
CA TYR A 240 -20.65 -4.78 -1.51
C TYR A 240 -22.11 -4.35 -1.48
N LYS A 241 -23.00 -5.18 -0.92
CA LYS A 241 -24.42 -4.81 -0.75
C LYS A 241 -24.61 -3.56 0.10
N GLU A 242 -23.84 -3.42 1.19
CA GLU A 242 -23.87 -2.24 2.04
C GLU A 242 -23.40 -0.99 1.27
N MET A 243 -22.32 -1.10 0.50
CA MET A 243 -21.80 0.00 -0.33
C MET A 243 -22.83 0.47 -1.38
N TYR A 244 -23.49 -0.47 -2.07
CA TYR A 244 -24.57 -0.11 -3.02
C TYR A 244 -25.73 0.59 -2.31
N ALA A 245 -26.12 0.12 -1.12
CA ALA A 245 -27.24 0.71 -0.37
C ALA A 245 -26.93 2.10 0.21
N GLU A 246 -25.67 2.39 0.58
CA GLU A 246 -25.23 3.73 1.02
C GLU A 246 -25.27 4.74 -0.12
N ASN A 247 -24.84 4.33 -1.32
CA ASN A 247 -24.86 5.18 -2.52
C ASN A 247 -26.29 5.50 -2.97
N ASP A 248 -27.20 4.50 -2.97
CA ASP A 248 -28.61 4.70 -3.28
C ASP A 248 -29.29 5.74 -2.36
N LYS A 249 -28.83 5.84 -1.11
CA LYS A 249 -29.33 6.85 -0.15
C LYS A 249 -28.75 8.23 -0.46
N MET A 250 -27.45 8.34 -0.69
CA MET A 250 -26.81 9.62 -1.03
C MET A 250 -27.37 10.22 -2.34
N GLU A 251 -27.64 9.40 -3.35
CA GLU A 251 -28.27 9.89 -4.59
C GLU A 251 -29.67 10.46 -4.36
N LYS A 252 -30.46 9.84 -3.49
CA LYS A 252 -31.81 10.32 -3.15
C LYS A 252 -31.74 11.64 -2.39
N GLU A 253 -30.84 11.75 -1.43
CA GLU A 253 -30.62 12.98 -0.65
C GLU A 253 -30.09 14.15 -1.49
N GLN A 254 -29.35 13.87 -2.57
CA GLN A 254 -28.89 14.91 -3.52
C GLN A 254 -29.98 15.33 -4.51
N LYS A 255 -30.92 14.46 -4.86
CA LYS A 255 -32.05 14.78 -5.75
C LYS A 255 -33.19 15.53 -5.02
N GLU A 256 -33.20 15.51 -3.69
CA GLU A 256 -34.17 16.19 -2.83
C GLU A 256 -33.72 17.59 -2.35
N LYS A 257 -32.51 18.04 -2.73
CA LYS A 257 -31.97 19.39 -2.45
C LYS A 257 -31.92 20.25 -3.72
#